data_AF-A0A914WUS1-F1
#
_entry.id   AF-A0A914WUS1-F1
#
_cell.length_a   1.000
_cell.length_b   1.000
_cell.length_c   1.000
_cell.angle_alpha   90.00
_cell.angle_beta   90.00
_cell.angle_gamma   90.00
#
_symmetry.space_group_name_H-M   'P 1'
#
loop_
_entity.id
_entity.type
_entity.pdbx_description
1 polymer ?
#
loop_
_entity_poly.entity_id
_entity_poly.type
_entity_poly.pdbx_seq_one_letter_code
_entity_poly.pdbx_strand_id
1 'polypeptide(L)' 'MDLSEMVLRTEMQQEQEQVSKEIMEDRKILIKAAIVRVMKMRNRLDNQQLFVEVSQQLISRFEPPASVFKICV' A
#
# COMPACT_ATOMS: atom_id res chain seq x y z
N MET A 1 -15.81 4.65 -34.84
CA MET A 1 -15.91 4.34 -33.40
C MET A 1 -17.13 5.06 -32.88
N ASP A 2 -18.07 4.33 -32.31
CA ASP A 2 -19.31 4.89 -31.75
C ASP A 2 -18.99 5.66 -30.46
N LEU A 3 -19.58 6.85 -30.31
CA LEU A 3 -19.33 7.75 -29.18
C LEU A 3 -19.73 7.09 -27.85
N SER A 4 -20.77 6.27 -27.86
CA SER A 4 -21.26 5.54 -26.70
C SER A 4 -20.26 4.50 -26.18
N GLU A 5 -19.51 3.83 -27.06
CA GLU A 5 -18.49 2.86 -26.66
C GLU A 5 -17.28 3.54 -26.02
N MET A 6 -16.94 4.75 -26.50
CA MET A 6 -15.84 5.55 -25.96
C MET A 6 -16.13 6.08 -24.55
N VAL A 7 -17.38 6.52 -24.31
CA VAL A 7 -17.84 6.97 -22.99
C VAL A 7 -17.77 5.83 -21.98
N LEU A 8 -18.32 4.65 -22.31
CA LEU A 8 -18.28 3.47 -21.43
C LEU A 8 -16.84 3.06 -21.07
N ARG A 9 -15.93 3.05 -22.05
CA ARG A 9 -14.50 2.73 -21.79
C ARG A 9 -13.85 3.76 -20.86
N THR A 10 -14.20 5.03 -20.99
CA THR A 10 -13.67 6.12 -20.17
C THR A 10 -14.18 6.01 -18.73
N GLU A 11 -15.47 5.73 -18.54
CA GLU A 11 -16.07 5.52 -17.22
C GLU A 11 -15.45 4.31 -16.51
N MET A 12 -15.28 3.19 -17.21
CA MET A 12 -14.59 2.01 -16.67
C MET A 12 -13.15 2.31 -16.23
N GLN A 13 -12.41 3.10 -17.01
CA GLN A 13 -11.04 3.48 -16.66
C GLN A 13 -11.02 4.37 -15.41
N GLN A 14 -11.95 5.33 -15.31
CA GLN A 14 -12.06 6.21 -14.14
C GLN A 14 -12.40 5.43 -12.87
N GLU A 15 -13.35 4.49 -12.93
CA GLU A 15 -13.68 3.61 -11.81
C GLU A 15 -12.47 2.77 -11.38
N GLN A 16 -11.75 2.18 -12.34
CA GLN A 16 -10.58 1.38 -12.05
C GLN A 16 -9.45 2.20 -11.40
N GLU A 17 -9.23 3.43 -11.85
CA GLU A 17 -8.28 4.36 -11.23
C GLU A 17 -8.69 4.72 -9.80
N GLN A 18 -9.98 4.97 -9.56
CA GLN A 18 -10.49 5.29 -8.23
C GLN A 18 -10.30 4.13 -7.26
N VAL A 19 -10.68 2.92 -7.67
CA VAL A 19 -10.44 1.69 -6.88
C VAL A 19 -8.96 1.50 -6.60
N SER A 20 -8.09 1.71 -7.59
CA SER A 20 -6.64 1.60 -7.39
C SER A 20 -6.11 2.62 -6.38
N LYS A 21 -6.64 3.86 -6.38
CA LYS A 21 -6.24 4.90 -5.42
C LYS A 21 -6.63 4.51 -3.99
N GLU A 22 -7.84 4.00 -3.79
CA GLU A 22 -8.33 3.54 -2.48
C GLU A 22 -7.48 2.38 -1.95
N ILE A 23 -7.18 1.38 -2.79
CA ILE A 23 -6.30 0.26 -2.42
C ILE A 23 -4.91 0.77 -1.99
N MET A 24 -4.35 1.75 -2.71
CA MET A 24 -3.05 2.31 -2.35
C MET A 24 -3.07 3.02 -1.00
N GLU A 25 -4.15 3.73 -0.66
CA GLU A 25 -4.28 4.41 0.63
C GLU A 25 -4.43 3.42 1.78
N ASP A 26 -5.24 2.37 1.60
CA ASP A 26 -5.38 1.29 2.57
C ASP A 26 -4.04 0.59 2.85
N ARG A 27 -3.24 0.36 1.80
CA ARG A 27 -1.89 -0.20 1.95
C ARG A 27 -1.00 0.68 2.81
N LYS A 28 -1.05 2.01 2.67
CA LYS A 28 -0.28 2.93 3.53
C LYS A 28 -0.71 2.82 5.00
N ILE A 29 -2.01 2.74 5.25
CA ILE A 29 -2.55 2.58 6.61
C ILE A 29 -2.08 1.26 7.22
N LEU A 30 -2.14 0.17 6.46
CA LEU A 30 -1.66 -1.14 6.90
C LEU A 30 -0.15 -1.15 7.20
N ILE A 31 0.66 -0.48 6.38
CA ILE A 31 2.11 -0.34 6.61
C ILE A 31 2.37 0.38 7.93
N LYS A 32 1.70 1.53 8.19
CA LYS A 32 1.83 2.27 9.46
C LYS A 32 1.44 1.41 10.66
N ALA A 33 0.33 0.68 10.56
CA ALA A 33 -0.13 -0.21 11.62
C ALA A 33 0.87 -1.35 11.90
N ALA A 34 1.46 -1.93 10.84
CA ALA A 34 2.49 -2.97 10.96
C ALA A 34 3.77 -2.42 11.62
N ILE A 35 4.23 -1.22 11.22
CA ILE A 35 5.37 -0.55 11.85
C ILE A 35 5.16 -0.39 13.36
N VAL A 36 4.02 0.18 13.77
CA VAL A 36 3.69 0.37 15.20
C VAL A 36 3.67 -0.97 15.95
N ARG A 37 3.13 -2.03 15.33
CA ARG A 37 3.11 -3.37 15.93
C ARG A 37 4.53 -3.91 16.13
N VAL A 38 5.40 -3.83 15.13
CA VAL A 38 6.80 -4.29 15.22
C VAL A 38 7.56 -3.48 16.27
N MET A 39 7.47 -2.15 16.23
CA MET A 39 8.16 -1.27 17.19
C MET A 39 7.71 -1.52 18.63
N LYS A 40 6.41 -1.76 18.85
CA LYS A 40 5.88 -2.09 20.18
C LYS A 40 6.44 -3.40 20.74
N MET A 41 6.69 -4.40 19.89
CA MET A 41 7.24 -5.69 20.32
C MET A 41 8.76 -5.68 20.50
N ARG A 42 9.48 -4.88 19.71
CA ARG A 42 10.95 -4.92 19.61
C ARG A 42 11.66 -3.78 20.34
N ASN A 43 10.94 -2.74 20.75
CA ASN A 43 11.41 -1.56 21.50
C ASN A 43 12.40 -0.66 20.73
N ARG A 44 13.51 -1.21 20.20
CA ARG A 44 14.45 -0.53 19.30
C ARG A 44 14.91 -1.45 18.16
N LEU A 45 14.83 -0.94 16.93
CA LEU A 45 15.33 -1.60 15.72
C LEU A 45 15.98 -0.55 14.82
N ASP A 46 16.96 -0.98 14.03
CA ASP A 46 17.41 -0.16 12.90
C ASP A 46 16.37 -0.16 11.76
N ASN A 47 16.51 0.76 10.81
CA ASN A 47 15.52 0.94 9.74
C ASN A 47 15.44 -0.28 8.80
N GLN A 48 16.57 -0.96 8.57
CA GLN A 48 16.63 -2.12 7.66
C GLN A 48 15.95 -3.34 8.30
N GLN A 49 16.23 -3.61 9.57
CA GLN A 49 15.58 -4.67 10.34
C GLN A 49 14.08 -4.42 10.49
N LEU A 50 13.67 -3.17 10.76
CA LEU A 50 12.26 -2.79 10.81
C LEU A 50 11.56 -3.06 9.47
N PHE A 51 12.18 -2.69 8.34
CA PHE A 51 11.61 -2.95 7.01
C PHE A 51 11.45 -4.45 6.73
N VAL A 52 12.44 -5.27 7.12
CA VAL A 52 12.38 -6.73 6.96
C VAL A 52 11.23 -7.32 7.77
N GLU A 53 11.10 -6.97 9.06
CA GLU A 53 10.01 -7.50 9.90
C GLU A 53 8.63 -7.03 9.44
N VAL A 54 8.50 -5.76 9.02
CA VAL A 54 7.24 -5.24 8.47
C VAL A 54 6.87 -5.94 7.17
N SER A 55 7.84 -6.18 6.27
CA SER A 55 7.61 -6.91 5.02
C SER A 55 7.15 -8.35 5.30
N GLN A 56 7.77 -9.03 6.26
CA GLN A 56 7.35 -10.38 6.67
C GLN A 56 5.91 -10.40 7.21
N GLN A 57 5.44 -9.36 7.90
CA GLN A 57 4.05 -9.30 8.36
C GLN A 57 3.04 -9.07 7.22
N LEU A 58 3.43 -8.39 6.15
CA LEU A 58 2.54 -7.98 5.06
C LEU A 58 2.58 -8.90 3.85
N ILE A 59 3.60 -9.76 3.72
CA ILE A 59 3.85 -10.57 2.52
C ILE A 59 2.70 -11.50 2.11
N SER A 60 1.83 -11.90 3.05
CA SER A 60 0.62 -12.69 2.75
C SER A 60 -0.45 -11.92 1.98
N ARG A 61 -0.35 -10.58 1.95
CA ARG A 61 -1.29 -9.69 1.25
C ARG A 61 -0.62 -8.93 0.12
N PHE A 62 0.56 -8.38 0.36
CA PHE A 62 1.35 -7.65 -0.64
C PHE A 62 2.77 -7.41 -0.13
N GLU A 63 3.71 -7.19 -1.06
CA GLU A 63 5.05 -6.73 -0.72
C GLU A 63 5.07 -5.19 -0.63
N PRO A 64 5.43 -4.60 0.52
CA PRO A 64 5.41 -3.15 0.70
C PRO A 64 6.57 -2.49 -0.10
N PRO A 65 6.29 -1.43 -0.88
CA PRO A 65 7.35 -0.70 -1.58
C PRO A 65 8.26 0.02 -0.57
N ALA A 66 9.58 -0.08 -0.77
CA ALA A 66 10.56 0.61 0.08
C ALA A 66 10.35 2.15 0.11
N SER A 67 9.84 2.73 -0.98
CA SER A 67 9.52 4.17 -1.06
C SER A 67 8.41 4.58 -0.10
N VAL A 68 7.33 3.77 -0.02
CA VAL A 68 6.18 4.05 0.86
C VAL A 68 6.55 3.86 2.32
N PHE A 69 7.35 2.84 2.62
CA PHE A 69 7.84 2.58 3.98
C PHE A 69 8.66 3.76 4.52
N LYS A 70 9.61 4.30 3.74
CA LYS A 70 10.45 5.44 4.14
C LYS A 70 9.69 6.72 4.46
N ILE A 71 8.49 6.90 3.89
CA ILE A 71 7.63 8.07 4.16
C ILE A 71 6.91 7.93 5.52
N CYS A 72 6.73 6.69 6.00
CA CYS A 72 5.90 6.39 7.17
C CYS A 72 6.68 6.24 8.49
N VAL A 73 8.02 6.22 8.43
CA VAL A 73 8.94 6.16 9.58
C VAL A 73 9.42 7.56 9.90
#